data_AF-A0A1G3CHY8-F1
#
_entry.id   AF-A0A1G3CHY8-F1
#
_cell.length_a   1.000
_cell.length_b   1.000
_cell.length_c   1.000
_cell.angle_alpha   90.00
_cell.angle_beta   90.00
_cell.angle_gamma   90.00
#
_symmetry.space_group_name_H-M   'P 1'
#
loop_
_entity.id
_entity.type
_entity.pdbx_description
1 polymer ?
#
loop_
_entity_poly.entity_id
_entity_poly.type
_entity_poly.pdbx_seq_one_letter_code
_entity_poly.pdbx_strand_id
1 'polypeptide(L)'
;MLKYIKISKRPRILYRLTGLTIEQFTALCPKLKPLWEKAEKKRLSQRERKRALGQGRKYKLSAIEDKLLFILVFYRYYLTDELMGYLFGIHPSNACRLRIKMEPLVEKAADSSLRQSIRHRISPDGKKVSTLEELLVVCPDFAEVVTDATEQQRRRPKKRIQKQYYSGKKKRHTIKTQITVNTKGKILMVSKSYPGRIHDYNIFKQENTAKKLPTKSAHYGDSGYDGAPNDYPEHTIIIPVKRRRNHSTLSLSEKRFNRKHSRIRILVEHVLSRMKKYQILAQVYRHKMIDYNRRFRNIAALVNFRLASPAI
;
A
#
# COMPACT_ATOMS: atom_id res chain seq x y z
N MET A 1 11.20 -18.91 -21.28
CA MET A 1 10.61 -18.82 -19.92
C MET A 1 11.43 -17.90 -19.04
N LEU A 2 10.75 -16.99 -18.34
CA LEU A 2 11.31 -16.00 -17.44
C LEU A 2 11.79 -16.67 -16.14
N LYS A 3 13.05 -16.47 -15.77
CA LYS A 3 13.67 -16.97 -14.54
C LYS A 3 14.58 -15.90 -13.94
N TYR A 4 14.66 -15.85 -12.61
CA TYR A 4 15.47 -14.87 -11.90
C TYR A 4 16.94 -14.94 -12.33
N ILE A 5 17.53 -16.13 -12.38
CA ILE A 5 18.96 -16.32 -12.73
C ILE A 5 19.35 -15.73 -14.10
N LYS A 6 18.39 -15.61 -15.04
CA LYS A 6 18.62 -14.99 -16.35
C LYS A 6 18.42 -13.47 -16.28
N ILE A 7 17.42 -13.01 -15.54
CA ILE A 7 17.04 -11.60 -15.44
C ILE A 7 17.97 -10.82 -14.50
N SER A 8 18.52 -11.45 -13.46
CA SER A 8 19.47 -10.85 -12.52
C SER A 8 20.75 -10.37 -13.20
N LYS A 9 21.16 -11.03 -14.30
CA LYS A 9 22.28 -10.59 -15.16
C LYS A 9 21.99 -9.31 -15.94
N ARG A 10 20.76 -8.79 -15.90
CA ARG A 10 20.32 -7.59 -16.64
C ARG A 10 19.61 -6.62 -15.67
N PRO A 11 20.35 -5.86 -14.84
CA PRO A 11 19.80 -5.04 -13.75
C PRO A 11 18.68 -4.10 -14.20
N ARG A 12 18.87 -3.41 -15.33
CA ARG A 12 17.85 -2.49 -15.90
C ARG A 12 16.54 -3.21 -16.23
N ILE A 13 16.62 -4.45 -16.73
CA ILE A 13 15.43 -5.25 -17.05
C ILE A 13 14.75 -5.72 -15.76
N LEU A 14 15.51 -6.21 -14.76
CA LEU A 14 14.96 -6.59 -13.46
C LEU A 14 14.17 -5.42 -12.83
N TYR A 15 14.77 -4.22 -12.81
CA TYR A 15 14.12 -3.03 -12.27
C TYR A 15 12.85 -2.65 -13.04
N ARG A 16 12.88 -2.66 -14.37
CA ARG A 16 11.68 -2.38 -15.17
C ARG A 16 10.57 -3.39 -14.88
N LEU A 17 10.95 -4.67 -14.76
CA LEU A 17 10.01 -5.77 -14.57
C LEU A 17 9.39 -5.84 -13.17
N THR A 18 10.12 -5.42 -12.14
CA THR A 18 9.73 -5.64 -10.74
C THR A 18 9.55 -4.35 -9.93
N GLY A 19 10.19 -3.27 -10.39
CA GLY A 19 10.37 -2.03 -9.63
C GLY A 19 11.49 -2.09 -8.59
N LEU A 20 12.21 -3.20 -8.43
CA LEU A 20 13.30 -3.38 -7.47
C LEU A 20 14.67 -3.44 -8.16
N THR A 21 15.69 -2.86 -7.53
CA THR A 21 17.09 -3.09 -7.92
C THR A 21 17.52 -4.52 -7.55
N ILE A 22 18.70 -4.96 -7.98
CA ILE A 22 19.20 -6.30 -7.65
C ILE A 22 19.41 -6.44 -6.13
N GLU A 23 19.93 -5.40 -5.50
CA GLU A 23 20.20 -5.33 -4.06
C GLU A 23 18.90 -5.42 -3.28
N GLN A 24 17.90 -4.62 -3.68
CA GLN A 24 16.56 -4.65 -3.10
C GLN A 24 15.88 -6.01 -3.26
N PHE A 25 15.95 -6.61 -4.46
CA PHE A 25 15.38 -7.92 -4.72
C PHE A 25 16.03 -8.99 -3.84
N THR A 26 17.37 -9.00 -3.80
CA THR A 26 18.17 -9.94 -3.03
C THR A 26 17.93 -9.78 -1.53
N ALA A 27 17.73 -8.55 -1.03
CA ALA A 27 17.39 -8.30 0.36
C ALA A 27 15.95 -8.72 0.74
N LEU A 28 15.01 -8.73 -0.21
CA LEU A 28 13.62 -9.13 0.04
C LEU A 28 13.44 -10.66 0.04
N CYS A 29 14.20 -11.38 -0.77
CA CYS A 29 14.17 -12.85 -0.85
C CYS A 29 14.29 -13.58 0.50
N PRO A 30 15.32 -13.32 1.34
CA PRO A 30 15.48 -14.02 2.62
C PRO A 30 14.38 -13.67 3.63
N LYS A 31 13.75 -12.48 3.52
CA LYS A 31 12.57 -12.12 4.33
C LYS A 31 11.33 -12.91 3.93
N LEU A 32 11.19 -13.23 2.64
CA LEU A 32 10.04 -13.93 2.09
C LEU A 32 10.10 -15.45 2.25
N LYS A 33 11.30 -16.04 2.12
CA LYS A 33 11.53 -17.49 2.19
C LYS A 33 10.92 -18.17 3.43
N PRO A 34 11.19 -17.73 4.68
CA PRO A 34 10.63 -18.38 5.87
C PRO A 34 9.11 -18.23 5.95
N LEU A 35 8.56 -17.11 5.45
CA LEU A 35 7.11 -16.91 5.38
C LEU A 35 6.44 -17.89 4.41
N TRP A 36 7.07 -18.15 3.28
CA TRP A 36 6.62 -19.14 2.30
C TRP A 36 6.67 -20.56 2.85
N GLU A 37 7.80 -20.94 3.46
CA GLU A 37 7.99 -22.28 4.04
C GLU A 37 6.99 -22.55 5.17
N LYS A 38 6.78 -21.57 6.06
CA LYS A 38 5.76 -21.65 7.12
C LYS A 38 4.35 -21.79 6.55
N ALA A 39 4.02 -21.02 5.50
CA ALA A 39 2.71 -21.08 4.85
C ALA A 39 2.47 -22.44 4.16
N GLU A 40 3.47 -22.98 3.47
CA GLU A 40 3.37 -24.30 2.84
C GLU A 40 3.30 -25.42 3.88
N LYS A 41 4.10 -25.37 4.96
CA LYS A 41 3.99 -26.34 6.07
C LYS A 41 2.58 -26.36 6.66
N LYS A 42 2.03 -25.19 6.99
CA LYS A 42 0.66 -25.05 7.51
C LYS A 42 -0.38 -25.61 6.54
N ARG A 43 -0.27 -25.28 5.25
CA ARG A 43 -1.22 -25.78 4.23
C ARG A 43 -1.16 -27.31 4.11
N LEU A 44 0.04 -27.87 4.16
CA LEU A 44 0.27 -29.31 4.05
C LEU A 44 -0.16 -30.07 5.31
N SER A 45 -0.32 -29.42 6.45
CA SER A 45 -0.80 -30.05 7.70
C SER A 45 -2.31 -29.95 7.92
N GLN A 46 -3.04 -29.20 7.07
CA GLN A 46 -4.48 -28.91 7.24
C GLN A 46 -5.44 -29.96 6.71
N ARG A 47 -4.94 -31.03 6.08
CA ARG A 47 -5.77 -32.11 5.52
C ARG A 47 -5.21 -33.44 5.95
N GLU A 48 -6.07 -34.44 6.17
CA GLU A 48 -5.62 -35.82 6.24
C GLU A 48 -4.90 -36.18 4.93
N ARG A 49 -3.66 -36.66 5.07
CA ARG A 49 -2.78 -36.90 3.93
C ARG A 49 -2.52 -38.38 3.77
N LYS A 50 -2.76 -38.88 2.55
CA LYS A 50 -2.31 -40.21 2.12
C LYS A 50 -0.78 -40.33 1.90
N ARG A 51 -0.06 -39.20 1.77
CA ARG A 51 1.40 -39.17 1.48
C ARG A 51 2.15 -38.26 2.45
N ALA A 52 3.37 -38.64 2.83
CA ALA A 52 4.20 -37.89 3.77
C ALA A 52 4.49 -36.45 3.31
N LEU A 53 4.77 -35.53 4.25
CA LEU A 53 5.09 -34.13 3.97
C LEU A 53 6.19 -34.03 2.89
N GLY A 54 5.91 -33.33 1.78
CA GLY A 54 6.86 -33.16 0.68
C GLY A 54 6.79 -34.18 -0.48
N GLN A 55 6.11 -35.32 -0.33
CA GLN A 55 6.02 -36.37 -1.38
C GLN A 55 4.98 -36.08 -2.49
N GLY A 56 4.60 -34.82 -2.68
CA GLY A 56 3.69 -34.39 -3.75
C GLY A 56 4.44 -33.92 -4.99
N ARG A 57 3.69 -33.59 -6.06
CA ARG A 57 4.27 -32.94 -7.25
C ARG A 57 4.96 -31.63 -6.87
N LYS A 58 6.25 -31.51 -7.16
CA LYS A 58 7.04 -30.30 -6.88
C LYS A 58 6.57 -29.13 -7.77
N TYR A 59 6.72 -27.90 -7.26
CA TYR A 59 6.45 -26.71 -8.05
C TYR A 59 7.47 -26.59 -9.20
N LYS A 60 6.98 -26.27 -10.40
CA LYS A 60 7.86 -25.96 -11.54
C LYS A 60 8.70 -24.69 -11.30
N LEU A 61 8.14 -23.71 -10.57
CA LEU A 61 8.90 -22.61 -9.98
C LEU A 61 9.27 -22.99 -8.55
N SER A 62 10.40 -23.67 -8.35
CA SER A 62 10.86 -24.18 -7.04
C SER A 62 11.66 -23.15 -6.25
N ALA A 63 12.47 -22.32 -6.91
CA ALA A 63 13.23 -21.23 -6.31
C ALA A 63 12.32 -20.15 -5.71
N ILE A 64 12.72 -19.52 -4.61
CA ILE A 64 11.93 -18.43 -3.98
C ILE A 64 12.03 -17.15 -4.80
N GLU A 65 13.18 -16.93 -5.42
CA GLU A 65 13.51 -15.84 -6.33
C GLU A 65 12.55 -15.84 -7.52
N ASP A 66 12.32 -17.01 -8.14
CA ASP A 66 11.38 -17.13 -9.26
C ASP A 66 9.93 -16.82 -8.84
N LYS A 67 9.53 -17.18 -7.61
CA LYS A 67 8.19 -16.85 -7.07
C LYS A 67 8.07 -15.36 -6.76
N LEU A 68 9.12 -14.75 -6.21
CA LEU A 68 9.16 -13.31 -5.95
C LEU A 68 9.10 -12.54 -7.28
N LEU A 69 9.89 -12.94 -8.27
CA LEU A 69 9.85 -12.38 -9.61
C LEU A 69 8.45 -12.50 -10.23
N PHE A 70 7.81 -13.67 -10.09
CA PHE A 70 6.44 -13.90 -10.54
C PHE A 70 5.44 -12.90 -9.94
N ILE A 71 5.41 -12.76 -8.61
CA ILE A 71 4.42 -11.87 -7.97
C ILE A 71 4.71 -10.38 -8.25
N LEU A 72 5.98 -9.99 -8.35
CA LEU A 72 6.36 -8.62 -8.67
C LEU A 72 6.02 -8.24 -10.10
N VAL A 73 6.25 -9.12 -11.08
CA VAL A 73 5.84 -8.90 -12.49
C VAL A 73 4.32 -8.77 -12.58
N PHE A 74 3.58 -9.64 -11.87
CA PHE A 74 2.13 -9.53 -11.80
C PHE A 74 1.68 -8.17 -11.25
N TYR A 75 2.26 -7.68 -10.17
CA TYR A 75 1.93 -6.35 -9.64
C TYR A 75 2.36 -5.21 -10.55
N ARG A 76 3.55 -5.34 -11.17
CA ARG A 76 4.14 -4.30 -11.99
C ARG A 76 3.32 -4.02 -13.23
N TYR A 77 2.85 -5.05 -13.93
CA TYR A 77 2.15 -4.90 -15.21
C TYR A 77 0.68 -5.33 -15.18
N TYR A 78 0.23 -5.93 -14.09
CA TYR A 78 -1.14 -6.43 -13.94
C TYR A 78 -1.55 -7.39 -15.07
N LEU A 79 -0.69 -8.37 -15.36
CA LEU A 79 -0.93 -9.36 -16.41
C LEU A 79 -1.98 -10.40 -15.99
N THR A 80 -2.63 -11.03 -16.98
CA THR A 80 -3.57 -12.14 -16.74
C THR A 80 -2.82 -13.38 -16.28
N ASP A 81 -3.49 -14.29 -15.55
CA ASP A 81 -2.88 -15.56 -15.15
C ASP A 81 -2.47 -16.42 -16.37
N GLU A 82 -3.16 -16.24 -17.51
CA GLU A 82 -2.82 -16.85 -18.82
C GLU A 82 -1.42 -16.45 -19.29
N LEU A 83 -1.18 -15.14 -19.42
CA LEU A 83 0.10 -14.60 -19.87
C LEU A 83 1.20 -14.83 -18.82
N MET A 84 0.88 -14.74 -17.53
CA MET A 84 1.81 -15.14 -16.46
C MET A 84 2.20 -16.61 -16.58
N GLY A 85 1.25 -17.49 -16.92
CA GLY A 85 1.50 -18.90 -17.18
C GLY A 85 2.47 -19.10 -18.35
N TYR A 86 2.21 -18.45 -19.49
CA TYR A 86 3.09 -18.49 -20.66
C TYR A 86 4.51 -17.99 -20.36
N LEU A 87 4.64 -16.78 -19.77
CA LEU A 87 5.94 -16.16 -19.50
C LEU A 87 6.81 -17.02 -18.56
N PHE A 88 6.21 -17.62 -17.54
CA PHE A 88 6.90 -18.47 -16.57
C PHE A 88 6.82 -19.97 -16.92
N GLY A 89 6.26 -20.32 -18.09
CA GLY A 89 6.01 -21.67 -18.59
C GLY A 89 5.36 -22.62 -17.58
N ILE A 90 4.35 -22.15 -16.86
CA ILE A 90 3.50 -22.93 -15.98
C ILE A 90 2.05 -22.87 -16.49
N HIS A 91 1.25 -23.90 -16.20
CA HIS A 91 -0.17 -23.85 -16.54
C HIS A 91 -0.88 -22.63 -15.88
N PRO A 92 -1.81 -21.95 -16.55
CA PRO A 92 -2.52 -20.77 -16.00
C PRO A 92 -3.15 -21.00 -14.62
N SER A 93 -3.74 -22.19 -14.38
CA SER A 93 -4.28 -22.54 -13.05
C SER A 93 -3.20 -22.59 -11.96
N ASN A 94 -1.95 -22.96 -12.30
CA ASN A 94 -0.83 -22.95 -11.37
C ASN A 94 -0.33 -21.52 -11.12
N ALA A 95 -0.34 -20.65 -12.14
CA ALA A 95 -0.07 -19.22 -11.99
C ALA A 95 -1.06 -18.56 -11.00
N CYS A 96 -2.36 -18.81 -11.18
CA CYS A 96 -3.40 -18.33 -10.26
C CYS A 96 -3.19 -18.85 -8.83
N ARG A 97 -2.96 -20.17 -8.65
CA ARG A 97 -2.70 -20.77 -7.33
C ARG A 97 -1.45 -20.19 -6.67
N LEU A 98 -0.36 -20.00 -7.42
CA LEU A 98 0.86 -19.40 -6.90
C LEU A 98 0.63 -17.96 -6.45
N ARG A 99 -0.05 -17.15 -7.27
CA ARG A 99 -0.42 -15.78 -6.95
C ARG A 99 -1.18 -15.68 -5.63
N ILE A 100 -2.26 -16.48 -5.48
CA ILE A 100 -3.09 -16.51 -4.27
C ILE A 100 -2.26 -16.85 -3.02
N LYS A 101 -1.24 -17.71 -3.15
CA LYS A 101 -0.35 -18.09 -2.04
C LYS A 101 0.71 -17.05 -1.71
N MET A 102 1.19 -16.31 -2.70
CA MET A 102 2.22 -15.28 -2.51
C MET A 102 1.64 -13.97 -1.98
N GLU A 103 0.43 -13.58 -2.43
CA GLU A 103 -0.21 -12.32 -2.04
C GLU A 103 -0.26 -12.06 -0.52
N PRO A 104 -0.55 -13.03 0.37
CA PRO A 104 -0.58 -12.80 1.83
C PRO A 104 0.80 -12.60 2.48
N LEU A 105 1.89 -12.85 1.76
CA LEU A 105 3.24 -12.88 2.29
C LEU A 105 4.02 -11.59 1.98
N VAL A 106 3.67 -10.89 0.90
CA VAL A 106 4.44 -9.74 0.39
C VAL A 106 4.51 -8.60 1.40
N GLU A 107 3.38 -8.15 1.94
CA GLU A 107 3.34 -7.11 2.97
C GLU A 107 4.25 -7.46 4.15
N LYS A 108 4.16 -8.69 4.66
CA LYS A 108 4.95 -9.14 5.82
C LYS A 108 6.45 -9.16 5.54
N ALA A 109 6.85 -9.51 4.31
CA ALA A 109 8.26 -9.54 3.91
C ALA A 109 8.83 -8.14 3.66
N ALA A 110 8.04 -7.26 3.04
CA ALA A 110 8.48 -5.93 2.63
C ALA A 110 8.39 -4.89 3.76
N ASP A 111 7.29 -4.86 4.52
CA ASP A 111 7.09 -3.97 5.66
C ASP A 111 6.02 -4.56 6.62
N SER A 112 6.48 -5.33 7.60
CA SER A 112 5.63 -5.91 8.64
C SER A 112 4.97 -4.86 9.54
N SER A 113 5.59 -3.68 9.68
CA SER A 113 5.13 -2.61 10.56
C SER A 113 3.87 -1.94 10.04
N LEU A 114 3.64 -1.96 8.72
CA LEU A 114 2.46 -1.33 8.10
C LEU A 114 1.15 -1.92 8.64
N ARG A 115 1.15 -3.21 8.98
CA ARG A 115 -0.03 -3.95 9.50
C ARG A 115 -0.19 -3.89 11.00
N GLN A 116 0.88 -3.56 11.70
CA GLN A 116 0.88 -3.50 13.14
C GLN A 116 -0.02 -2.35 13.58
N SER A 117 -1.00 -2.65 14.42
CA SER A 117 -1.71 -1.59 15.13
C SER A 117 -0.67 -0.81 15.93
N ILE A 118 -0.91 0.48 16.15
CA ILE A 118 0.01 1.32 16.90
C ILE A 118 0.29 0.75 18.30
N ARG A 119 -0.75 0.23 18.97
CA ARG A 119 -0.67 -0.45 20.28
C ARG A 119 0.09 -1.77 20.26
N HIS A 120 0.39 -2.30 19.09
CA HIS A 120 1.21 -3.51 18.94
C HIS A 120 2.63 -3.18 18.53
N ARG A 121 2.97 -1.92 18.20
CA ARG A 121 4.33 -1.54 17.84
C ARG A 121 5.25 -1.70 19.04
N ILE A 122 6.48 -2.11 18.76
CA ILE A 122 7.50 -2.38 19.75
C ILE A 122 8.58 -1.31 19.59
N SER A 123 9.00 -0.71 20.69
CA SER A 123 10.08 0.26 20.74
C SER A 123 11.45 -0.40 20.55
N PRO A 124 12.52 0.36 20.24
CA PRO A 124 13.88 -0.18 20.08
C PRO A 124 14.37 -1.01 21.27
N ASP A 125 13.93 -0.68 22.49
CA ASP A 125 14.20 -1.40 23.74
C ASP A 125 13.28 -2.62 23.99
N GLY A 126 12.47 -3.01 23.02
CA GLY A 126 11.66 -4.23 23.08
C GLY A 126 10.33 -4.10 23.83
N LYS A 127 9.98 -2.91 24.33
CA LYS A 127 8.72 -2.66 25.04
C LYS A 127 7.58 -2.37 24.07
N LYS A 128 6.35 -2.73 24.45
CA LYS A 128 5.15 -2.39 23.67
C LYS A 128 4.84 -0.91 23.89
N VAL A 129 4.62 -0.19 22.80
CA VAL A 129 4.13 1.19 22.85
C VAL A 129 2.71 1.18 23.38
N SER A 130 2.49 1.84 24.52
CA SER A 130 1.22 1.80 25.25
C SER A 130 0.36 3.05 25.01
N THR A 131 1.00 4.20 24.76
CA THR A 131 0.36 5.49 24.50
C THR A 131 0.72 6.07 23.13
N LEU A 132 -0.02 7.07 22.65
CA LEU A 132 0.29 7.74 21.38
C LEU A 132 1.46 8.71 21.54
N GLU A 133 1.68 9.25 22.73
CA GLU A 133 2.78 10.16 23.02
C GLU A 133 4.12 9.43 23.03
N GLU A 134 4.17 8.22 23.62
CA GLU A 134 5.31 7.30 23.50
C GLU A 134 5.62 6.96 22.04
N LEU A 135 4.60 6.85 21.18
CA LEU A 135 4.79 6.59 19.76
C LEU A 135 5.63 7.67 19.08
N LEU A 136 5.49 8.96 19.45
CA LEU A 136 6.29 10.02 18.84
C LEU A 136 7.77 9.90 19.22
N VAL A 137 8.06 9.54 20.47
CA VAL A 137 9.43 9.34 20.95
C VAL A 137 10.07 8.15 20.24
N VAL A 138 9.32 7.05 20.15
CA VAL A 138 9.79 5.78 19.56
C VAL A 138 9.82 5.82 18.03
N CYS A 139 8.90 6.55 17.42
CA CYS A 139 8.70 6.61 15.99
C CYS A 139 8.48 8.06 15.55
N PRO A 140 9.56 8.86 15.44
CA PRO A 140 9.48 10.26 15.03
C PRO A 140 8.92 10.44 13.61
N ASP A 141 8.82 9.35 12.84
CA ASP A 141 8.11 9.32 11.55
C ASP A 141 6.65 9.83 11.68
N PHE A 142 6.03 9.76 12.85
CA PHE A 142 4.66 10.26 13.09
C PHE A 142 4.59 11.76 13.43
N ALA A 143 5.71 12.46 13.62
CA ALA A 143 5.71 13.87 14.05
C ALA A 143 5.04 14.79 13.02
N GLU A 144 5.30 14.57 11.73
CA GLU A 144 4.69 15.31 10.64
C GLU A 144 4.16 14.35 9.58
N VAL A 145 2.85 14.40 9.33
CA VAL A 145 2.17 13.48 8.43
C VAL A 145 1.25 14.19 7.46
N VAL A 146 1.13 13.63 6.26
CA VAL A 146 0.21 14.08 5.22
C VAL A 146 -0.76 12.96 4.92
N THR A 147 -2.06 13.27 4.89
CA THR A 147 -3.09 12.30 4.52
C THR A 147 -3.76 12.68 3.21
N ASP A 148 -3.90 11.70 2.32
CA ASP A 148 -4.60 11.86 1.05
C ASP A 148 -5.30 10.56 0.63
N ALA A 149 -6.34 10.70 -0.20
CA ALA A 149 -7.09 9.58 -0.73
C ALA A 149 -6.88 9.42 -2.23
N THR A 150 -6.60 8.19 -2.66
CA THR A 150 -6.52 7.83 -4.08
C THR A 150 -7.74 7.05 -4.52
N GLU A 151 -8.15 7.28 -5.76
CA GLU A 151 -9.19 6.54 -6.46
C GLU A 151 -8.59 5.59 -7.49
N GLN A 152 -9.03 4.33 -7.47
CA GLN A 152 -8.79 3.36 -8.54
C GLN A 152 -10.11 3.01 -9.23
N GLN A 153 -10.12 2.97 -10.56
CA GLN A 153 -11.29 2.53 -11.30
C GLN A 153 -11.57 1.05 -11.04
N ARG A 154 -12.85 0.69 -10.95
CA ARG A 154 -13.30 -0.70 -10.87
C ARG A 154 -14.29 -1.02 -11.98
N ARG A 155 -14.50 -2.31 -12.25
CA ARG A 155 -15.60 -2.77 -13.12
C ARG A 155 -16.94 -2.27 -12.60
N ARG A 156 -17.86 -1.89 -13.50
CA ARG A 156 -19.22 -1.46 -13.11
C ARG A 156 -19.86 -2.55 -12.23
N PRO A 157 -20.33 -2.21 -11.01
CA PRO A 157 -21.01 -3.17 -10.16
C PRO A 157 -22.45 -3.39 -10.63
N LYS A 158 -23.11 -4.41 -10.05
CA LYS A 158 -24.55 -4.64 -10.21
C LYS A 158 -25.38 -3.44 -9.71
N LYS A 159 -26.58 -3.26 -10.27
CA LYS A 159 -27.49 -2.11 -10.08
C LYS A 159 -27.63 -1.66 -8.62
N ARG A 160 -27.81 -2.61 -7.69
CA ARG A 160 -28.06 -2.35 -6.25
C ARG A 160 -27.00 -1.46 -5.57
N ILE A 161 -25.72 -1.71 -5.83
CA ILE A 161 -24.62 -0.96 -5.18
C ILE A 161 -24.01 0.10 -6.10
N GLN A 162 -24.53 0.25 -7.32
CA GLN A 162 -23.89 1.03 -8.37
C GLN A 162 -23.68 2.50 -8.00
N LYS A 163 -24.72 3.15 -7.50
CA LYS A 163 -24.67 4.56 -7.11
C LYS A 163 -23.65 4.83 -6.00
N GLN A 164 -23.34 3.85 -5.15
CA GLN A 164 -22.37 4.00 -4.06
C GLN A 164 -20.94 4.10 -4.59
N TYR A 165 -20.62 3.40 -5.68
CA TYR A 165 -19.27 3.36 -6.23
C TYR A 165 -19.02 4.43 -7.30
N TYR A 166 -20.05 5.13 -7.77
CA TYR A 166 -19.89 6.18 -8.78
C TYR A 166 -19.26 7.43 -8.17
N SER A 167 -18.04 7.76 -8.61
CA SER A 167 -17.36 8.99 -8.25
C SER A 167 -17.72 10.08 -9.25
N GLY A 168 -18.35 11.16 -8.76
CA GLY A 168 -18.62 12.34 -9.58
C GLY A 168 -17.35 13.00 -10.09
N LYS A 169 -16.29 13.04 -9.26
CA LYS A 169 -14.97 13.60 -9.59
C LYS A 169 -14.30 12.88 -10.76
N LYS A 170 -14.40 11.53 -10.80
CA LYS A 170 -13.78 10.73 -11.86
C LYS A 170 -14.74 10.35 -12.99
N LYS A 171 -16.03 10.67 -12.86
CA LYS A 171 -17.12 10.28 -13.77
C LYS A 171 -17.15 8.77 -14.07
N ARG A 172 -16.78 7.94 -13.09
CA ARG A 172 -16.69 6.47 -13.22
C ARG A 172 -16.83 5.77 -11.88
N HIS A 173 -17.02 4.46 -11.90
CA HIS A 173 -17.06 3.65 -10.69
C HIS A 173 -15.65 3.44 -10.15
N THR A 174 -15.39 3.90 -8.93
CA THR A 174 -14.07 3.85 -8.32
C THR A 174 -14.11 3.27 -6.90
N ILE A 175 -12.94 2.88 -6.44
CA ILE A 175 -12.64 2.46 -5.07
C ILE A 175 -11.68 3.50 -4.52
N LYS A 176 -11.97 4.02 -3.33
CA LYS A 176 -11.12 4.95 -2.60
C LYS A 176 -10.30 4.24 -1.55
N THR A 177 -9.07 4.72 -1.35
CA THR A 177 -8.21 4.30 -0.25
C THR A 177 -7.41 5.49 0.21
N GLN A 178 -7.46 5.77 1.51
CA GLN A 178 -6.72 6.83 2.17
C GLN A 178 -5.38 6.26 2.65
N ILE A 179 -4.32 7.05 2.46
CA ILE A 179 -3.01 6.78 3.02
C ILE A 179 -2.54 7.97 3.85
N THR A 180 -1.75 7.68 4.88
CA THR A 180 -1.03 8.67 5.67
C THR A 180 0.46 8.41 5.52
N VAL A 181 1.21 9.44 5.13
CA VAL A 181 2.64 9.38 4.86
C VAL A 181 3.39 10.38 5.72
N ASN A 182 4.64 10.07 6.09
CA ASN A 182 5.51 11.04 6.76
C ASN A 182 6.21 11.97 5.74
N THR A 183 6.96 12.95 6.24
CA THR A 183 7.77 13.88 5.44
C THR A 183 8.92 13.23 4.65
N LYS A 184 9.23 11.95 4.89
CA LYS A 184 10.20 11.16 4.11
C LYS A 184 9.54 10.33 3.01
N GLY A 185 8.21 10.37 2.88
CA GLY A 185 7.46 9.58 1.89
C GLY A 185 7.14 8.15 2.31
N LYS A 186 7.48 7.75 3.54
CA LYS A 186 7.11 6.44 4.10
C LYS A 186 5.63 6.43 4.43
N ILE A 187 4.93 5.41 3.95
CA ILE A 187 3.51 5.18 4.22
C ILE A 187 3.39 4.57 5.61
N LEU A 188 2.69 5.25 6.50
CA LEU A 188 2.51 4.82 7.89
C LEU A 188 1.18 4.09 8.09
N MET A 189 0.14 4.54 7.39
CA MET A 189 -1.21 4.01 7.52
C MET A 189 -1.87 3.87 6.16
N VAL A 190 -2.70 2.83 6.04
CA VAL A 190 -3.53 2.54 4.87
C VAL A 190 -4.92 2.19 5.38
N SER A 191 -5.94 2.92 4.94
CA SER A 191 -7.34 2.68 5.30
C SER A 191 -7.89 1.38 4.73
N LYS A 192 -9.11 1.02 5.12
CA LYS A 192 -9.95 0.12 4.32
C LYS A 192 -10.26 0.74 2.96
N SER A 193 -10.75 -0.08 2.02
CA SER A 193 -11.30 0.46 0.78
C SER A 193 -12.73 0.92 0.98
N TYR A 194 -13.05 2.01 0.32
CA TYR A 194 -14.36 2.66 0.38
C TYR A 194 -14.94 2.85 -1.03
N PRO A 195 -16.28 2.87 -1.17
CA PRO A 195 -16.91 3.25 -2.42
C PRO A 195 -16.50 4.66 -2.89
N GLY A 196 -16.33 4.84 -4.19
CA GLY A 196 -15.86 6.08 -4.81
C GLY A 196 -16.68 7.34 -4.52
N ARG A 197 -17.95 7.20 -4.14
CA ARG A 197 -18.82 8.33 -3.79
C ARG A 197 -18.48 8.96 -2.44
N ILE A 198 -17.86 8.20 -1.53
CA ILE A 198 -17.59 8.68 -0.17
C ILE A 198 -16.56 9.82 -0.22
N HIS A 199 -16.84 10.91 0.48
CA HIS A 199 -15.93 12.05 0.60
C HIS A 199 -14.68 11.66 1.42
N ASP A 200 -13.52 12.23 1.07
CA ASP A 200 -12.25 11.83 1.67
C ASP A 200 -12.22 12.12 3.18
N TYR A 201 -12.85 13.22 3.61
CA TYR A 201 -13.05 13.52 5.03
C TYR A 201 -13.99 12.53 5.75
N ASN A 202 -14.97 11.94 5.07
CA ASN A 202 -15.79 10.90 5.71
C ASN A 202 -15.01 9.61 5.92
N ILE A 203 -14.08 9.28 5.01
CA ILE A 203 -13.14 8.16 5.21
C ILE A 203 -12.27 8.43 6.42
N PHE A 204 -11.72 9.64 6.54
CA PHE A 204 -10.93 10.07 7.69
C PHE A 204 -11.64 9.85 9.03
N LYS A 205 -12.91 10.24 9.12
CA LYS A 205 -13.74 10.05 10.32
C LYS A 205 -14.01 8.57 10.59
N GLN A 206 -14.43 7.82 9.57
CA GLN A 206 -14.73 6.38 9.72
C GLN A 206 -13.50 5.55 10.08
N GLU A 207 -12.32 5.97 9.63
CA GLU A 207 -11.05 5.34 9.99
C GLU A 207 -10.47 5.85 11.29
N ASN A 208 -11.08 6.84 11.96
CA ASN A 208 -10.51 7.49 13.14
C ASN A 208 -9.06 7.93 12.89
N THR A 209 -8.77 8.48 11.72
CA THR A 209 -7.38 8.72 11.28
C THR A 209 -6.66 9.68 12.22
N ALA A 210 -7.30 10.78 12.65
CA ALA A 210 -6.75 11.69 13.66
C ALA A 210 -6.45 10.98 14.99
N LYS A 211 -7.41 10.24 15.54
CA LYS A 211 -7.29 9.52 16.83
C LYS A 211 -6.27 8.38 16.82
N LYS A 212 -5.84 7.93 15.64
CA LYS A 212 -4.73 6.99 15.47
C LYS A 212 -3.39 7.70 15.44
N LEU A 213 -3.35 9.02 15.45
CA LEU A 213 -2.11 9.80 15.46
C LEU A 213 -1.94 10.47 16.82
N PRO A 214 -0.70 10.67 17.27
CA PRO A 214 -0.41 11.49 18.44
C PRO A 214 -1.00 12.89 18.31
N THR A 215 -1.49 13.47 19.40
CA THR A 215 -2.10 14.82 19.44
C THR A 215 -1.15 15.92 18.98
N LYS A 216 0.13 15.77 19.36
CA LYS A 216 1.24 16.65 18.98
C LYS A 216 1.73 16.48 17.54
N SER A 217 1.23 15.50 16.79
CA SER A 217 1.59 15.33 15.38
C SER A 217 0.99 16.42 14.52
N ALA A 218 1.82 17.09 13.70
CA ALA A 218 1.32 18.00 12.68
C ALA A 218 0.74 17.21 11.51
N HIS A 219 -0.58 17.32 11.31
CA HIS A 219 -1.32 16.59 10.32
C HIS A 219 -1.76 17.49 9.17
N TYR A 220 -1.07 17.40 8.04
CA TYR A 220 -1.41 18.16 6.84
C TYR A 220 -2.53 17.48 6.05
N GLY A 221 -3.67 18.15 5.95
CA GLY A 221 -4.83 17.73 5.16
C GLY A 221 -5.03 18.62 3.93
N ASP A 222 -5.77 18.12 2.94
CA ASP A 222 -6.24 18.97 1.84
C ASP A 222 -7.40 19.87 2.26
N SER A 223 -7.82 20.76 1.36
CA SER A 223 -8.93 21.68 1.64
C SER A 223 -10.28 20.95 1.86
N GLY A 224 -10.41 19.70 1.42
CA GLY A 224 -11.56 18.85 1.71
C GLY A 224 -11.67 18.41 3.17
N TYR A 225 -10.61 18.54 3.97
CA TYR A 225 -10.60 18.25 5.41
C TYR A 225 -10.96 19.46 6.27
N ASP A 226 -11.70 20.43 5.72
CA ASP A 226 -12.03 21.70 6.36
C ASP A 226 -12.69 21.58 7.74
N GLY A 227 -13.51 20.54 7.94
CA GLY A 227 -14.17 20.28 9.22
C GLY A 227 -13.28 19.57 10.25
N ALA A 228 -12.10 19.08 9.85
CA ALA A 228 -11.23 18.28 10.72
C ALA A 228 -10.70 19.04 11.94
N PRO A 229 -10.24 20.30 11.84
CA PRO A 229 -9.82 21.05 13.02
C PRO A 229 -10.93 21.25 14.06
N ASN A 230 -12.20 21.35 13.61
CA ASN A 230 -13.35 21.52 14.51
C ASN A 230 -13.78 20.20 15.16
N ASP A 231 -13.79 19.11 14.40
CA ASP A 231 -14.20 17.79 14.90
C ASP A 231 -13.13 17.11 15.79
N TYR A 232 -11.87 17.57 15.71
CA TYR A 232 -10.71 17.03 16.43
C TYR A 232 -9.82 18.15 17.01
N PRO A 233 -10.34 18.99 17.92
CA PRO A 233 -9.64 20.16 18.46
C PRO A 233 -8.37 19.80 19.24
N GLU A 234 -8.28 18.57 19.76
CA GLU A 234 -7.12 18.03 20.47
C GLU A 234 -5.95 17.65 19.54
N HIS A 235 -6.18 17.62 18.22
CA HIS A 235 -5.17 17.25 17.23
C HIS A 235 -4.71 18.45 16.40
N THR A 236 -3.41 18.51 16.12
CA THR A 236 -2.84 19.57 15.27
C THR A 236 -3.10 19.28 13.78
N ILE A 237 -4.26 19.70 13.28
CA ILE A 237 -4.65 19.51 11.87
C ILE A 237 -4.46 20.80 11.08
N ILE A 238 -3.60 20.74 10.07
CA ILE A 238 -3.16 21.88 9.25
C ILE A 238 -3.76 21.75 7.84
N ILE A 239 -4.67 22.65 7.52
CA ILE A 239 -5.34 22.75 6.22
C ILE A 239 -5.00 24.10 5.55
N PRO A 240 -5.07 24.20 4.21
CA PRO A 240 -4.78 25.46 3.54
C PRO A 240 -5.90 26.46 3.79
N VAL A 241 -5.55 27.75 3.89
CA VAL A 241 -6.53 28.83 4.05
C VAL A 241 -7.34 28.96 2.76
N LYS A 242 -8.65 28.77 2.86
CA LYS A 242 -9.60 28.92 1.74
C LYS A 242 -10.10 30.36 1.64
N ARG A 243 -10.29 30.81 0.40
CA ARG A 243 -11.12 31.99 0.14
C ARG A 243 -12.56 31.69 0.52
N ARG A 244 -13.22 32.62 1.22
CA ARG A 244 -14.64 32.50 1.60
C ARG A 244 -15.47 33.40 0.70
N ARG A 245 -16.77 33.07 0.56
CA ARG A 245 -17.69 33.76 -0.36
C ARG A 245 -17.73 35.29 -0.14
N ASN A 246 -17.48 35.75 1.08
CA ASN A 246 -17.54 37.16 1.48
C ASN A 246 -16.16 37.78 1.81
N HIS A 247 -15.06 37.06 1.55
CA HIS A 247 -13.68 37.57 1.68
C HIS A 247 -12.84 37.06 0.51
N SER A 248 -12.65 37.94 -0.47
CA SER A 248 -12.21 37.58 -1.83
C SER A 248 -10.70 37.42 -2.00
N THR A 249 -9.89 38.04 -1.14
CA THR A 249 -8.42 38.07 -1.30
C THR A 249 -7.71 37.45 -0.12
N LEU A 250 -6.86 36.45 -0.42
CA LEU A 250 -5.88 35.97 0.55
C LEU A 250 -4.79 37.03 0.73
N SER A 251 -4.41 37.28 1.97
CA SER A 251 -3.27 38.12 2.32
C SER A 251 -1.96 37.49 1.80
N LEU A 252 -0.89 38.29 1.78
CA LEU A 252 0.44 37.79 1.39
C LEU A 252 0.94 36.68 2.33
N SER A 253 0.64 36.77 3.63
CA SER A 253 1.01 35.75 4.62
C SER A 253 0.25 34.45 4.40
N GLU A 254 -1.06 34.51 4.13
CA GLU A 254 -1.88 33.33 3.81
C GLU A 254 -1.44 32.66 2.50
N LYS A 255 -1.09 33.45 1.48
CA LYS A 255 -0.51 32.93 0.23
C LYS A 255 0.83 32.22 0.48
N ARG A 256 1.71 32.80 1.30
CA ARG A 256 3.00 32.17 1.68
C ARG A 256 2.77 30.86 2.45
N PHE A 257 1.84 30.86 3.40
CA PHE A 257 1.44 29.66 4.14
C PHE A 257 0.91 28.56 3.20
N ASN A 258 -0.04 28.89 2.32
CA ASN A 258 -0.59 27.93 1.35
C ASN A 258 0.49 27.38 0.40
N ARG A 259 1.49 28.20 0.03
CA ARG A 259 2.64 27.74 -0.78
C ARG A 259 3.49 26.72 -0.02
N LYS A 260 3.79 26.96 1.27
CA LYS A 260 4.52 26.00 2.12
C LYS A 260 3.70 24.72 2.33
N HIS A 261 2.41 24.84 2.63
CA HIS A 261 1.49 23.72 2.79
C HIS A 261 1.42 22.84 1.52
N SER A 262 1.29 23.47 0.36
CA SER A 262 1.26 22.76 -0.92
C SER A 262 2.56 22.01 -1.20
N ARG A 263 3.73 22.60 -0.89
CA ARG A 263 5.04 21.92 -1.02
C ARG A 263 5.13 20.65 -0.17
N ILE A 264 4.63 20.71 1.07
CA ILE A 264 4.59 19.54 1.96
C ILE A 264 3.65 18.48 1.37
N ARG A 265 2.48 18.88 0.87
CA ARG A 265 1.51 17.95 0.29
C ARG A 265 1.95 17.28 -1.01
N ILE A 266 2.73 17.93 -1.86
CA ILE A 266 3.27 17.33 -3.10
C ILE A 266 3.93 15.96 -2.84
N LEU A 267 4.51 15.77 -1.65
CA LEU A 267 5.11 14.51 -1.26
C LEU A 267 4.12 13.33 -1.29
N VAL A 268 2.89 13.48 -0.80
CA VAL A 268 1.90 12.38 -0.84
C VAL A 268 1.50 12.04 -2.28
N GLU A 269 1.43 13.05 -3.15
CA GLU A 269 1.18 12.86 -4.58
C GLU A 269 2.31 12.07 -5.25
N HIS A 270 3.57 12.37 -4.91
CA HIS A 270 4.73 11.59 -5.34
C HIS A 270 4.67 10.15 -4.85
N VAL A 271 4.27 9.91 -3.60
CA VAL A 271 4.11 8.55 -3.06
C VAL A 271 3.02 7.80 -3.83
N LEU A 272 1.85 8.40 -4.03
CA LEU A 272 0.76 7.82 -4.81
C LEU A 272 1.18 7.53 -6.26
N SER A 273 1.97 8.43 -6.87
CA SER A 273 2.57 8.21 -8.19
C SER A 273 3.50 6.99 -8.20
N ARG A 274 4.39 6.85 -7.21
CA ARG A 274 5.27 5.67 -7.05
C ARG A 274 4.47 4.38 -6.89
N MET A 275 3.38 4.40 -6.11
CA MET A 275 2.48 3.26 -5.97
C MET A 275 1.81 2.89 -7.31
N LYS A 276 1.36 3.88 -8.08
CA LYS A 276 0.72 3.66 -9.40
C LYS A 276 1.68 3.21 -10.51
N LYS A 277 3.00 3.28 -10.30
CA LYS A 277 3.96 2.57 -11.16
C LYS A 277 3.74 1.05 -11.15
N TYR A 278 3.11 0.51 -10.10
CA TYR A 278 2.56 -0.84 -10.12
C TYR A 278 1.16 -0.79 -10.73
N GLN A 279 1.05 -1.31 -11.95
CA GLN A 279 -0.15 -1.17 -12.77
C GLN A 279 -1.40 -1.81 -12.12
N ILE A 280 -1.22 -2.72 -11.16
CA ILE A 280 -2.32 -3.26 -10.37
C ILE A 280 -3.14 -2.20 -9.62
N LEU A 281 -2.56 -1.02 -9.32
CA LEU A 281 -3.26 0.11 -8.69
C LEU A 281 -3.66 1.22 -9.68
N ALA A 282 -3.10 1.23 -10.89
CA ALA A 282 -3.38 2.25 -11.90
C ALA A 282 -4.51 1.84 -12.85
N GLN A 283 -4.56 0.57 -13.24
CA GLN A 283 -5.55 0.04 -14.17
C GLN A 283 -6.90 -0.24 -13.50
N VAL A 284 -7.90 -0.64 -14.30
CA VAL A 284 -9.22 -1.04 -13.80
C VAL A 284 -9.09 -2.30 -12.94
N TYR A 285 -9.46 -2.20 -11.66
CA TYR A 285 -9.46 -3.34 -10.76
C TYR A 285 -10.46 -4.41 -11.22
N ARG A 286 -9.95 -5.62 -11.46
CA ARG A 286 -10.69 -6.72 -12.11
C ARG A 286 -10.88 -7.97 -11.25
N HIS A 287 -10.48 -7.94 -9.98
CA HIS A 287 -10.56 -9.09 -9.08
C HIS A 287 -11.61 -8.90 -7.98
N LYS A 288 -11.73 -9.90 -7.09
CA LYS A 288 -12.66 -9.85 -5.94
C LYS A 288 -12.29 -8.69 -5.01
N MET A 289 -13.32 -8.00 -4.51
CA MET A 289 -13.15 -6.84 -3.62
C MET A 289 -12.48 -7.20 -2.30
N ILE A 290 -12.70 -8.42 -1.79
CA ILE A 290 -12.08 -8.90 -0.54
C ILE A 290 -10.54 -8.91 -0.57
N ASP A 291 -9.94 -9.01 -1.77
CA ASP A 291 -8.49 -9.02 -1.95
C ASP A 291 -7.90 -7.62 -2.18
N TYR A 292 -8.74 -6.59 -2.38
CA TYR A 292 -8.31 -5.27 -2.82
C TYR A 292 -7.33 -4.63 -1.81
N ASN A 293 -7.75 -4.54 -0.54
CA ASN A 293 -6.90 -3.93 0.50
C ASN A 293 -5.58 -4.66 0.67
N ARG A 294 -5.58 -6.00 0.57
CA ARG A 294 -4.34 -6.79 0.66
C ARG A 294 -3.37 -6.39 -0.44
N ARG A 295 -3.84 -6.29 -1.68
CA ARG A 295 -3.00 -5.86 -2.81
C ARG A 295 -2.52 -4.43 -2.65
N PHE A 296 -3.41 -3.52 -2.23
CA PHE A 296 -3.03 -2.12 -1.98
C PHE A 296 -1.93 -2.03 -0.93
N ARG A 297 -2.07 -2.75 0.20
CA ARG A 297 -1.07 -2.82 1.27
C ARG A 297 0.23 -3.50 0.84
N ASN A 298 0.16 -4.54 0.01
CA ASN A 298 1.35 -5.14 -0.59
C ASN A 298 2.15 -4.12 -1.41
N ILE A 299 1.49 -3.28 -2.21
CA ILE A 299 2.18 -2.23 -2.96
C ILE A 299 2.71 -1.15 -2.03
N ALA A 300 1.95 -0.73 -1.02
CA ALA A 300 2.41 0.23 -0.03
C ALA A 300 3.68 -0.27 0.69
N ALA A 301 3.69 -1.53 1.13
CA ALA A 301 4.85 -2.16 1.76
C ALA A 301 6.06 -2.25 0.81
N LEU A 302 5.84 -2.59 -0.47
CA LEU A 302 6.90 -2.57 -1.48
C LEU A 302 7.47 -1.16 -1.73
N VAL A 303 6.61 -0.12 -1.72
CA VAL A 303 7.07 1.27 -1.85
C VAL A 303 7.88 1.68 -0.62
N ASN A 304 7.44 1.34 0.60
CA ASN A 304 8.22 1.59 1.82
C ASN A 304 9.57 0.88 1.80
N PHE A 305 9.59 -0.41 1.42
CA PHE A 305 10.81 -1.18 1.29
C PHE A 305 11.81 -0.53 0.33
N ARG A 306 11.34 -0.03 -0.81
CA ARG A 306 12.16 0.68 -1.80
C ARG A 306 12.68 2.04 -1.32
N LEU A 307 11.96 2.70 -0.41
CA LEU A 307 12.41 3.97 0.16
C LEU A 307 13.46 3.76 1.25
N ALA A 308 13.36 2.65 2.01
CA ALA A 308 14.30 2.31 3.07
C ALA A 308 15.66 1.80 2.55
N SER A 309 15.68 1.24 1.35
CA SER A 309 16.91 0.80 0.67
C SER A 309 17.21 1.78 -0.46
N PRO A 310 18.06 2.81 -0.26
CA PRO A 310 18.37 3.76 -1.32
C PRO A 310 18.84 3.00 -2.56
N ALA A 311 18.27 3.36 -3.71
CA ALA A 311 18.84 2.94 -4.99
C ALA A 311 20.16 3.72 -5.13
N ILE A 312 21.28 2.99 -5.23
CA ILE A 312 22.58 3.56 -5.57
C ILE A 312 22.49 4.20 -6.95
#